data_AF-R9HBV6-F1
#
_entry.id   AF-R9HBV6-F1
#
_cell.length_a   1.000
_cell.length_b   1.000
_cell.length_c   1.000
_cell.angle_alpha   90.00
_cell.angle_beta   90.00
_cell.angle_gamma   90.00
#
_symmetry.space_group_name_H-M   'P 1'
#
loop_
_entity.id
_entity.type
_entity.pdbx_description
1 polymer ?
#
loop_
_entity_poly.entity_id
_entity_poly.type
_entity_poly.pdbx_seq_one_letter_code
_entity_poly.pdbx_strand_id
1 'polypeptide(L)'
;MEQIDNLKELINQGDVDIAIKQLDQLLQDDSVEKDKDMLYYLRGNAYRKKGDWKQALDNYQYAIDLNPDSPAVQARTMAIDILNFYHKDMYNQ
;
A
#
# COMPACT_ATOMS: atom_id res chain seq x y z
N MET A 1 -15.55 8.07 -5.13
CA MET A 1 -16.22 6.80 -4.78
C MET A 1 -16.11 6.70 -3.27
N GLU A 2 -17.24 6.83 -2.57
CA GLU A 2 -17.32 7.02 -1.10
C GLU A 2 -16.50 6.01 -0.29
N GLN A 3 -16.37 4.77 -0.77
CA GLN A 3 -15.56 3.72 -0.14
C GLN A 3 -14.05 4.01 -0.14
N ILE A 4 -13.48 4.48 -1.26
CA ILE A 4 -12.05 4.79 -1.33
C ILE A 4 -11.69 5.98 -0.44
N ASP A 5 -12.58 6.96 -0.36
CA ASP A 5 -12.36 8.13 0.49
C ASP A 5 -12.42 7.73 1.97
N ASN A 6 -13.35 6.84 2.36
CA ASN A 6 -13.39 6.27 3.71
C ASN A 6 -12.12 5.47 4.05
N LEU A 7 -11.59 4.66 3.12
CA LEU A 7 -10.34 3.92 3.33
C LEU A 7 -9.15 4.86 3.59
N LYS A 8 -9.05 5.95 2.82
CA LYS A 8 -8.01 6.96 3.04
C LYS A 8 -8.14 7.61 4.40
N GLU A 9 -9.37 7.91 4.85
CA GLU A 9 -9.62 8.46 6.18
C GLU A 9 -9.18 7.50 7.29
N LEU A 10 -9.55 6.22 7.21
CA LEU A 10 -9.13 5.19 8.18
C LEU A 10 -7.60 5.09 8.26
N ILE A 11 -6.94 5.05 7.10
CA ILE A 11 -5.46 5.04 7.04
C ILE A 11 -4.91 6.31 7.71
N ASN A 12 -5.46 7.48 7.41
CA ASN A 12 -4.98 8.75 7.99
C ASN A 12 -5.21 8.82 9.51
N GLN A 13 -6.32 8.29 10.01
CA GLN A 13 -6.65 8.21 11.44
C GLN A 13 -5.79 7.20 12.18
N GLY A 14 -5.25 6.19 11.49
CA GLY A 14 -4.40 5.16 12.09
C GLY A 14 -5.12 3.85 12.35
N ASP A 15 -6.40 3.77 11.98
CA ASP A 15 -7.22 2.57 11.99
C ASP A 15 -6.84 1.62 10.83
N VAL A 16 -5.54 1.36 10.72
CA VAL A 16 -4.92 0.64 9.60
C VAL A 16 -5.37 -0.82 9.55
N ASP A 17 -5.64 -1.45 10.69
CA ASP A 17 -6.14 -2.83 10.71
C ASP A 17 -7.56 -2.94 10.14
N ILE A 18 -8.41 -1.94 10.41
CA ILE A 18 -9.75 -1.86 9.82
C ILE A 18 -9.64 -1.62 8.32
N ALA A 19 -8.81 -0.67 7.90
CA ALA A 19 -8.57 -0.38 6.50
C ALA A 19 -8.05 -1.61 5.74
N ILE A 20 -7.06 -2.34 6.29
CA ILE A 20 -6.50 -3.56 5.67
C ILE A 20 -7.60 -4.61 5.50
N LYS A 21 -8.44 -4.84 6.51
CA LYS A 21 -9.52 -5.82 6.42
C LYS A 21 -10.53 -5.48 5.32
N GLN A 22 -10.89 -4.20 5.18
CA GLN A 22 -11.80 -3.76 4.12
C GLN A 22 -11.14 -3.89 2.74
N LEU A 23 -9.87 -3.54 2.62
CA LEU A 23 -9.08 -3.70 1.40
C LEU A 23 -8.99 -5.17 0.98
N ASP A 24 -8.78 -6.09 1.93
CA ASP A 24 -8.74 -7.54 1.66
C ASP A 24 -10.08 -8.06 1.12
N GLN A 25 -11.21 -7.52 1.59
CA GLN A 25 -12.54 -7.86 1.09
C GLN A 25 -12.76 -7.33 -0.33
N LEU A 26 -12.38 -6.06 -0.58
CA LEU A 26 -12.51 -5.46 -1.90
C LEU A 26 -11.63 -6.15 -2.93
N LEU A 27 -10.40 -6.52 -2.57
CA LEU A 27 -9.47 -7.21 -3.49
C LEU A 27 -9.92 -8.64 -3.86
N GLN A 28 -10.90 -9.21 -3.17
CA GLN A 28 -11.55 -10.47 -3.55
C GLN A 28 -12.72 -10.29 -4.52
N ASP A 29 -13.15 -9.05 -4.75
CA ASP A 29 -14.27 -8.73 -5.64
C ASP A 29 -13.75 -8.52 -7.07
N ASP A 30 -14.18 -9.34 -8.02
CA ASP A 30 -13.77 -9.21 -9.42
C ASP A 30 -14.28 -7.90 -10.07
N SER A 31 -15.25 -7.22 -9.47
CA SER A 31 -15.79 -5.97 -10.00
C SER A 31 -14.84 -4.76 -9.83
N VAL A 32 -13.85 -4.85 -8.93
CA VAL A 32 -12.88 -3.77 -8.69
C VAL A 32 -11.62 -3.86 -9.55
N GLU A 33 -11.61 -4.69 -10.61
CA GLU A 33 -10.43 -4.93 -11.44
C GLU A 33 -9.79 -3.62 -11.98
N LYS A 34 -10.61 -2.60 -12.26
CA LYS A 34 -10.14 -1.29 -12.75
C LYS A 34 -9.46 -0.42 -11.69
N ASP A 35 -9.77 -0.65 -10.41
CA ASP A 35 -9.25 0.13 -9.28
C ASP A 35 -8.24 -0.70 -8.45
N LYS A 36 -7.89 -1.89 -8.93
CA LYS A 36 -7.08 -2.87 -8.19
C LYS A 36 -5.68 -2.33 -7.87
N ASP A 37 -5.08 -1.57 -8.78
CA ASP A 37 -3.81 -0.88 -8.55
C ASP A 37 -3.92 0.14 -7.41
N MET A 38 -5.01 0.94 -7.38
CA MET A 38 -5.30 1.89 -6.32
C MET A 38 -5.53 1.19 -4.97
N LEU A 39 -6.24 0.06 -4.95
CA LEU A 39 -6.48 -0.71 -3.74
C LEU A 39 -5.18 -1.30 -3.17
N TYR A 40 -4.31 -1.88 -4.02
CA TYR A 40 -2.99 -2.32 -3.58
C TYR A 40 -2.13 -1.16 -3.09
N TYR A 41 -2.18 0.00 -3.74
CA TYR A 41 -1.49 1.21 -3.28
C TYR A 41 -1.96 1.64 -1.88
N LEU A 42 -3.28 1.69 -1.63
CA LEU A 42 -3.83 2.04 -0.32
C LEU A 42 -3.49 0.99 0.74
N ARG A 43 -3.47 -0.29 0.38
CA ARG A 43 -3.05 -1.38 1.28
C ARG A 43 -1.57 -1.26 1.65
N GLY A 44 -0.72 -0.91 0.68
CA GLY A 44 0.68 -0.57 0.92
C GLY A 44 0.84 0.59 1.91
N ASN A 45 0.04 1.65 1.75
CA ASN A 45 0.03 2.78 2.68
C ASN A 45 -0.42 2.40 4.10
N ALA A 46 -1.42 1.52 4.22
CA ALA A 46 -1.88 1.02 5.52
C ALA A 46 -0.79 0.21 6.22
N TYR A 47 -0.13 -0.72 5.52
CA TYR A 47 1.00 -1.49 6.07
C TYR A 47 2.21 -0.62 6.40
N ARG A 48 2.53 0.37 5.56
CA ARG A 48 3.59 1.36 5.85
C ARG A 48 3.33 2.07 7.16
N LYS A 49 2.09 2.52 7.39
CA LYS A 49 1.70 3.22 8.62
C LYS A 49 1.63 2.29 9.82
N LYS A 50 1.35 1.00 9.62
CA LYS A 50 1.48 -0.07 10.63
C LYS A 50 2.94 -0.39 10.99
N GLY A 51 3.90 0.00 10.15
CA GLY A 51 5.32 -0.30 10.31
C GLY A 51 5.73 -1.66 9.71
N ASP A 52 4.82 -2.34 9.01
CA ASP A 52 5.15 -3.56 8.26
C ASP A 52 5.66 -3.17 6.86
N TRP A 53 6.93 -2.84 6.81
CA TRP A 53 7.57 -2.35 5.60
C TRP A 53 7.64 -3.39 4.49
N LYS A 54 7.74 -4.68 4.82
CA LYS A 54 7.75 -5.75 3.82
C LYS A 54 6.41 -5.80 3.09
N GLN A 55 5.31 -5.89 3.85
CA GLN A 55 3.98 -5.87 3.26
C GLN A 55 3.72 -4.57 2.50
N ALA A 56 4.20 -3.43 2.99
CA ALA A 56 4.08 -2.17 2.28
C ALA A 56 4.72 -2.23 0.88
N LEU A 57 5.99 -2.66 0.80
CA LEU A 57 6.74 -2.76 -0.46
C LEU A 57 6.14 -3.77 -1.43
N ASP A 58 5.69 -4.93 -0.93
CA ASP A 58 5.06 -5.97 -1.76
C ASP A 58 3.76 -5.44 -2.39
N ASN A 59 2.90 -4.79 -1.60
CA ASN A 59 1.66 -4.20 -2.11
C ASN A 59 1.92 -3.04 -3.09
N TYR A 60 2.94 -2.20 -2.84
CA TYR A 60 3.31 -1.19 -3.82
C TYR A 60 3.82 -1.82 -5.12
N GLN A 61 4.57 -2.92 -5.06
CA GLN A 61 5.02 -3.61 -6.26
C GLN A 61 3.83 -4.16 -7.07
N TYR A 62 2.86 -4.81 -6.42
CA TYR A 62 1.66 -5.27 -7.10
C TYR A 62 0.88 -4.14 -7.79
N ALA A 63 0.77 -2.97 -7.14
CA ALA A 63 0.14 -1.81 -7.75
C ALA A 63 0.89 -1.31 -9.00
N ILE A 64 2.22 -1.31 -8.96
CA ILE A 64 3.08 -0.90 -10.10
C ILE A 64 3.00 -1.91 -11.24
N ASP A 65 2.96 -3.21 -10.94
CA ASP A 65 2.86 -4.28 -11.94
C ASP A 65 1.54 -4.20 -12.71
N LEU A 66 0.45 -3.78 -12.04
CA LEU A 66 -0.86 -3.54 -12.66
C LEU A 66 -0.92 -2.21 -13.42
N ASN A 67 -0.36 -1.15 -12.83
CA ASN A 67 -0.36 0.18 -13.40
C ASN A 67 0.99 0.87 -13.13
N PRO A 68 1.89 0.92 -14.14
CA PRO A 68 3.19 1.58 -14.01
C PRO A 68 3.12 3.08 -13.70
N ASP A 69 1.99 3.74 -13.97
CA ASP A 69 1.77 5.17 -13.67
C ASP A 69 1.14 5.39 -12.28
N SER A 70 0.97 4.32 -11.49
CA SER A 70 0.40 4.38 -10.15
C SER A 70 1.24 5.25 -9.20
N PRO A 71 0.61 6.00 -8.27
CA PRO A 71 1.32 6.69 -7.18
C PRO A 71 2.19 5.75 -6.32
N ALA A 72 1.94 4.44 -6.39
CA ALA A 72 2.75 3.41 -5.73
C ALA A 72 4.23 3.47 -6.09
N VAL A 73 4.60 3.92 -7.30
CA VAL A 73 6.02 4.08 -7.69
C VAL A 73 6.74 5.00 -6.71
N GLN A 74 6.18 6.19 -6.46
CA GLN A 74 6.78 7.18 -5.57
C GLN A 74 6.73 6.73 -4.11
N ALA A 75 5.63 6.10 -3.70
CA ALA A 75 5.50 5.58 -2.34
C ALA A 75 6.49 4.46 -2.03
N ARG A 76 6.75 3.57 -3.00
CA ARG A 76 7.75 2.49 -2.88
C ARG A 76 9.16 3.04 -2.79
N THR A 77 9.53 3.97 -3.66
CA THR A 77 10.84 4.65 -3.61
C THR A 77 11.06 5.31 -2.25
N MET A 78 10.07 6.07 -1.77
CA MET A 78 10.14 6.71 -0.46
C MET A 78 10.30 5.69 0.68
N ALA A 79 9.57 4.58 0.65
CA ALA A 79 9.69 3.53 1.65
C ALA A 79 11.09 2.89 1.66
N ILE A 80 11.67 2.64 0.48
CA ILE A 80 13.04 2.12 0.34
C ILE A 80 14.06 3.13 0.87
N ASP A 81 13.91 4.41 0.54
CA ASP A 81 14.82 5.46 1.02
C ASP A 81 14.80 5.59 2.54
N ILE A 82 13.61 5.52 3.14
CA ILE A 82 13.43 5.49 4.60
C ILE A 82 14.16 4.27 5.18
N LEU A 83 13.90 3.06 4.65
CA LEU A 83 14.54 1.84 5.13
C LEU A 83 16.06 1.89 5.00
N ASN A 84 16.59 2.39 3.88
CA ASN A 84 18.03 2.53 3.66
C ASN A 84 18.68 3.52 4.64
N PHE A 85 17.97 4.60 4.99
CA PHE A 85 18.43 5.57 5.97
C PHE A 85 18.53 4.96 7.38
N TYR A 86 17.50 4.20 7.80
CA TYR A 86 17.45 3.61 9.14
C TYR A 86 18.19 2.26 9.25
N HIS A 87 18.35 1.54 8.14
CA HIS A 87 18.89 0.18 8.08
C HIS A 87 19.83 0.02 6.88
N LYS A 88 21.00 0.67 6.93
CA LYS A 88 22.05 0.60 5.89
C LYS A 88 22.46 -0.83 5.45
N ASP A 89 22.10 -1.86 6.23
CA ASP A 89 22.48 -3.26 5.98
C ASP A 89 21.35 -4.14 5.40
N MET A 90 20.16 -3.61 5.09
CA MET A 90 19.04 -4.46 4.62
C MET A 90 19.24 -5.09 3.23
N TYR A 91 20.17 -4.58 2.42
CA TYR A 91 20.47 -5.08 1.07
C TYR A 91 21.82 -5.79 0.95
N ASN A 92 22.53 -6.03 2.07
CA ASN A 92 23.76 -6.82 2.09
C ASN A 92 23.41 -8.29 2.39
N GLN A 93 22.94 -9.03 1.38
CA GLN A 93 23.04 -10.49 1.34
C GLN A 93 23.52 -10.93 -0.05
#